data_AF-A0A2N2XZN4-F1
#
_entry.id   AF-A0A2N2XZN4-F1
#
_cell.length_a   1.000
_cell.length_b   1.000
_cell.length_c   1.000
_cell.angle_alpha   90.00
_cell.angle_beta   90.00
_cell.angle_gamma   90.00
#
_symmetry.space_group_name_H-M   'P 1'
#
loop_
_entity.id
_entity.type
_entity.pdbx_description
1 polymer ?
#
loop_
_entity_poly.entity_id
_entity_poly.type
_entity_poly.pdbx_seq_one_letter_code
_entity_poly.pdbx_strand_id
1 'polypeptide(L)'
;MQKLFLVLAVLFVTVTGFSQQEKYELSANQHYRTNDTFRTYTIISGDIDQIKTIVTEKYGKPKGSGGVLTWKKVAIPGLKRKVNIMLYDGIATYGEDYVEVVYKNIDVDKTNLKENQARHVEFRVLTTKNEIFVNNVELEILVKEFLTKILNKIE
;
A
#
# COMPACT_ATOMS: atom_id res chain seq x y z
N MET A 1 -2.92 -63.87 0.43
CA MET A 1 -1.72 -63.14 0.87
C MET A 1 -1.11 -62.43 -0.33
N GLN A 2 -0.60 -61.22 -0.09
CA GLN A 2 0.12 -60.27 -0.96
C GLN A 2 1.05 -60.95 -2.00
N LYS A 3 1.32 -60.42 -3.21
CA LYS A 3 2.15 -59.23 -3.52
C LYS A 3 1.94 -58.87 -5.01
N LEU A 4 1.50 -57.66 -5.34
CA LEU A 4 2.28 -56.45 -5.67
C LEU A 4 2.68 -56.36 -7.17
N PHE A 5 1.80 -55.76 -7.98
CA PHE A 5 2.18 -55.19 -9.28
C PHE A 5 2.76 -53.80 -9.03
N LEU A 6 4.04 -53.61 -9.33
CA LEU A 6 4.71 -52.33 -9.25
C LEU A 6 4.49 -51.57 -10.57
N VAL A 7 3.51 -50.67 -10.61
CA VAL A 7 3.42 -49.66 -11.67
C VAL A 7 4.13 -48.42 -11.17
N LEU A 8 5.34 -48.19 -11.69
CA LEU A 8 6.10 -46.98 -11.46
C LEU A 8 5.57 -45.89 -12.39
N ALA A 9 4.49 -45.21 -11.99
CA ALA A 9 4.04 -43.99 -12.65
C ALA A 9 4.73 -42.80 -11.98
N VAL A 10 5.77 -42.28 -12.65
CA VAL A 10 6.34 -40.98 -12.37
C VAL A 10 5.28 -39.92 -12.66
N LEU A 11 4.73 -39.30 -11.62
CA LEU A 11 3.94 -38.08 -11.74
C LEU A 11 4.70 -36.97 -11.03
N PHE A 12 5.44 -36.23 -11.86
CA PHE A 12 5.97 -34.92 -11.57
C PHE A 12 4.81 -33.91 -11.45
N VAL A 13 5.13 -32.77 -10.83
CA VAL A 13 4.37 -31.51 -10.76
C VAL A 13 3.21 -31.55 -9.74
N THR A 14 3.12 -30.71 -8.71
CA THR A 14 3.58 -29.34 -8.54
C THR A 14 4.08 -29.11 -7.11
N VAL A 15 5.29 -28.58 -6.99
CA VAL A 15 5.68 -27.79 -5.82
C VAL A 15 4.67 -26.65 -5.74
N THR A 16 3.71 -26.70 -4.81
CA THR A 16 3.01 -25.50 -4.39
C THR A 16 4.03 -24.69 -3.60
N GLY A 17 4.90 -24.01 -4.36
CA GLY A 17 5.55 -22.81 -3.88
C GLY A 17 4.43 -21.80 -3.68
N PHE A 18 3.73 -21.90 -2.55
CA PHE A 18 3.12 -20.72 -1.97
C PHE A 18 4.30 -19.79 -1.74
N SER A 19 4.54 -18.89 -2.69
CA SER A 19 5.28 -17.67 -2.39
C SER A 19 4.64 -17.16 -1.11
N GLN A 20 5.41 -17.05 -0.03
CA GLN A 20 5.00 -16.26 1.12
C GLN A 20 4.54 -14.93 0.53
N GLN A 21 3.23 -14.71 0.44
CA GLN A 21 2.70 -13.42 0.06
C GLN A 21 3.18 -12.51 1.18
N GLU A 22 4.10 -11.60 0.85
CA GLU A 22 4.50 -10.55 1.78
C GLU A 22 3.23 -9.87 2.26
N LYS A 23 2.93 -10.05 3.54
CA LYS A 23 1.75 -9.43 4.14
C LYS A 23 2.05 -7.94 4.19
N TYR A 24 1.25 -7.15 3.48
CA TYR A 24 1.38 -5.70 3.50
C TYR A 24 1.01 -5.19 4.88
N GLU A 25 1.95 -4.53 5.55
CA GLU A 25 1.71 -3.90 6.83
C GLU A 25 1.46 -2.41 6.67
N LEU A 26 0.35 -1.95 7.22
CA LEU A 26 -0.02 -0.54 7.29
C LEU A 26 0.11 -0.05 8.73
N SER A 27 0.94 0.96 8.94
CA SER A 27 0.96 1.74 10.19
C SER A 27 0.37 3.13 9.95
N ALA A 28 -0.47 3.56 10.88
CA ALA A 28 -0.80 4.97 10.98
C ALA A 28 0.42 5.71 11.51
N ASN A 29 0.93 6.70 10.78
CA ASN A 29 2.07 7.49 11.23
C ASN A 29 1.67 8.36 12.42
N GLN A 30 2.34 8.16 13.56
CA GLN A 30 1.97 8.82 14.80
C GLN A 30 2.35 10.31 14.85
N HIS A 31 3.33 10.73 14.06
CA HIS A 31 3.86 12.09 14.07
C HIS A 31 2.88 13.10 13.45
N TYR A 32 2.01 12.65 12.55
CA TYR A 32 0.95 13.48 11.97
C TYR A 32 -0.31 13.56 12.85
N ARG A 33 -0.40 12.82 13.97
CA ARG A 33 -1.62 12.69 14.79
C ARG A 33 -2.04 13.96 15.53
N THR A 34 -1.18 14.97 15.63
CA THR A 34 -1.46 16.19 16.41
C THR A 34 -2.28 17.23 15.64
N ASN A 35 -2.23 17.24 14.31
CA ASN A 35 -2.99 18.17 13.45
C ASN A 35 -3.71 17.50 12.27
N ASP A 36 -3.40 16.24 11.98
CA ASP A 36 -3.99 15.51 10.86
C ASP A 36 -5.17 14.66 11.36
N THR A 37 -6.28 14.74 10.64
CA THR A 37 -7.54 14.17 11.09
C THR A 37 -8.02 13.00 10.21
N PHE A 38 -7.35 12.77 9.06
CA PHE A 38 -7.27 11.45 8.42
C PHE A 38 -5.81 11.01 8.36
N ARG A 39 -5.56 9.80 8.83
CA ARG A 39 -4.20 9.33 9.10
C ARG A 39 -3.43 9.11 7.80
N THR A 40 -2.16 9.51 7.81
CA THR A 40 -1.18 9.02 6.85
C THR A 40 -0.88 7.55 7.18
N TYR A 41 -1.13 6.66 6.22
CA TYR A 41 -0.87 5.23 6.36
C TYR A 41 0.41 4.87 5.61
N THR A 42 1.48 4.61 6.34
CA THR A 42 2.76 4.19 5.75
C THR A 42 2.69 2.71 5.38
N ILE A 43 3.14 2.39 4.18
CA ILE A 43 3.35 1.02 3.71
C ILE A 43 4.72 0.57 4.22
N ILE A 44 4.74 -0.41 5.10
CA ILE A 44 5.97 -0.85 5.79
C ILE A 44 6.68 -1.95 5.00
N SER A 45 5.94 -2.74 4.22
CA SER A 45 6.43 -3.90 3.48
C SER A 45 5.63 -4.10 2.18
N GLY A 46 6.26 -4.70 1.18
CA GLY A 46 5.63 -5.12 -0.08
C GLY A 46 6.10 -4.38 -1.34
N ASP A 47 5.77 -4.95 -2.50
CA ASP A 47 6.16 -4.41 -3.81
C ASP A 47 5.28 -3.20 -4.18
N ILE A 48 5.86 -2.00 -4.13
CA ILE A 48 5.14 -0.75 -4.41
C ILE A 48 4.62 -0.68 -5.85
N ASP A 49 5.30 -1.29 -6.82
CA ASP A 49 4.82 -1.28 -8.20
C ASP A 49 3.64 -2.24 -8.35
N GLN A 50 3.66 -3.34 -7.59
CA GLN A 50 2.49 -4.19 -7.43
C GLN A 50 1.33 -3.41 -6.78
N ILE A 51 1.58 -2.61 -5.74
CA ILE A 51 0.55 -1.76 -5.11
C ILE A 51 -0.04 -0.77 -6.12
N LYS A 52 0.80 -0.04 -6.86
CA LYS A 52 0.35 0.88 -7.91
C LYS A 52 -0.54 0.16 -8.92
N THR A 53 -0.15 -1.04 -9.33
CA THR A 53 -0.91 -1.90 -10.25
C THR A 53 -2.25 -2.30 -9.66
N ILE A 54 -2.26 -2.84 -8.44
CA ILE A 54 -3.48 -3.28 -7.74
C ILE A 54 -4.50 -2.15 -7.58
N VAL A 55 -4.05 -0.98 -7.13
CA VAL A 55 -4.94 0.17 -6.91
C VAL A 55 -5.46 0.69 -8.25
N THR A 56 -4.60 0.71 -9.29
CA THR A 56 -4.98 1.13 -10.65
C THR A 56 -5.98 0.18 -11.31
N GLU A 57 -5.81 -1.13 -11.17
CA GLU A 57 -6.76 -2.12 -11.68
C GLU A 57 -8.13 -1.97 -11.02
N LYS A 58 -8.16 -1.72 -9.71
CA LYS A 58 -9.42 -1.63 -8.95
C LYS A 58 -10.17 -0.32 -9.12
N TYR A 59 -9.46 0.80 -9.24
CA TYR A 59 -10.06 2.15 -9.24
C TYR A 59 -9.81 2.96 -10.52
N GLY A 60 -9.21 2.33 -11.53
CA GLY A 60 -8.84 2.95 -12.79
C GLY A 60 -7.55 3.78 -12.70
N LYS A 61 -7.21 4.41 -13.83
CA LYS A 61 -5.97 5.18 -13.97
C LYS A 61 -5.94 6.37 -13.00
N PRO A 62 -4.92 6.49 -12.14
CA PRO A 62 -4.77 7.67 -11.28
C PRO A 62 -4.45 8.92 -12.09
N LYS A 63 -4.74 10.09 -11.50
CA LYS A 63 -4.19 11.38 -11.94
C LYS A 63 -2.98 11.74 -11.08
N GLY A 64 -2.01 12.46 -11.65
CA GLY A 64 -0.88 12.99 -10.90
C GLY A 64 0.45 12.73 -11.59
N SER A 65 1.52 13.25 -10.98
CA SER A 65 2.90 13.17 -11.44
C SER A 65 3.84 13.39 -10.25
N GLY A 66 5.13 13.10 -10.40
CA GLY A 66 6.13 13.44 -9.38
C GLY A 66 5.96 12.65 -8.07
N GLY A 67 5.68 11.35 -8.15
CA GLY A 67 5.53 10.50 -6.96
C GLY A 67 4.20 10.64 -6.25
N VAL A 68 3.23 11.41 -6.77
CA VAL A 68 1.89 11.53 -6.20
C VAL A 68 0.85 11.03 -7.20
N LEU A 69 0.13 9.97 -6.82
CA LEU A 69 -0.95 9.37 -7.60
C LEU A 69 -2.27 9.55 -6.86
N THR A 70 -3.31 10.02 -7.55
CA THR A 70 -4.61 10.32 -6.97
C THR A 70 -5.73 9.58 -7.70
N TRP A 71 -6.50 8.80 -6.96
CA TRP A 71 -7.79 8.23 -7.37
C TRP A 71 -8.91 9.05 -6.77
N LYS A 72 -9.78 9.62 -7.63
CA LYS A 72 -10.85 10.50 -7.20
C LYS A 72 -12.17 9.76 -7.05
N LYS A 73 -13.00 10.21 -6.11
CA LYS A 73 -14.38 9.71 -5.91
C LYS A 73 -14.44 8.19 -5.68
N VAL A 74 -13.49 7.64 -4.90
CA VAL A 74 -13.48 6.24 -4.48
C VAL A 74 -14.56 6.02 -3.41
N ALA A 75 -15.34 4.95 -3.57
CA ALA A 75 -16.32 4.53 -2.58
C ALA A 75 -15.66 3.55 -1.60
N ILE A 76 -15.72 3.87 -0.30
CA ILE A 76 -15.28 2.97 0.77
C ILE A 76 -16.54 2.33 1.37
N PRO A 77 -16.66 0.98 1.40
CA PRO A 77 -17.78 0.31 2.06
C PRO A 77 -17.95 0.80 3.51
N GLY A 78 -19.20 1.06 3.92
CA GLY A 78 -19.52 1.65 5.23
C GLY A 78 -19.41 3.18 5.28
N LEU A 79 -18.72 3.80 4.32
CA LEU A 79 -18.67 5.26 4.21
C LEU A 79 -19.80 5.78 3.33
N LYS A 80 -20.69 6.61 3.89
CA LYS A 80 -21.83 7.22 3.16
C LYS A 80 -21.42 8.25 2.09
N ARG A 81 -20.12 8.47 1.90
CA ARG A 81 -19.55 9.47 0.99
C ARG A 81 -18.33 8.93 0.27
N LYS A 82 -18.06 9.48 -0.90
CA LYS A 82 -16.86 9.16 -1.68
C LYS A 82 -15.67 9.99 -1.19
N VAL A 83 -14.47 9.46 -1.37
CA VAL A 83 -13.19 10.05 -0.96
C VAL A 83 -12.22 10.12 -2.14
N ASN A 84 -11.15 10.87 -1.97
CA ASN A 84 -9.98 10.78 -2.82
C ASN A 84 -8.92 9.95 -2.08
N ILE A 85 -8.30 9.01 -2.77
CA ILE A 85 -7.15 8.25 -2.27
C ILE A 85 -5.93 8.80 -2.97
N MET A 86 -4.92 9.17 -2.21
CA MET A 86 -3.63 9.59 -2.71
C MET A 86 -2.58 8.60 -2.26
N LEU A 87 -1.76 8.12 -3.18
CA LEU A 87 -0.53 7.38 -2.92
C LEU A 87 0.63 8.32 -3.17
N TYR A 88 1.47 8.47 -2.16
CA TYR A 88 2.71 9.21 -2.23
C TYR A 88 3.86 8.22 -2.22
N ASP A 89 4.79 8.39 -3.16
CA ASP A 89 5.99 7.59 -3.36
C ASP A 89 7.18 8.56 -3.37
N GLY A 90 8.07 8.43 -2.41
CA GLY A 90 9.15 9.39 -2.16
C GLY A 90 10.34 8.80 -1.44
N ILE A 91 11.32 9.65 -1.15
CA ILE A 91 12.52 9.30 -0.40
C ILE A 91 12.49 10.04 0.93
N ALA A 92 12.57 9.29 2.03
CA ALA A 92 12.88 9.83 3.34
C ALA A 92 14.40 9.93 3.50
N THR A 93 14.88 11.08 3.94
CA THR A 93 16.28 11.32 4.33
C THR A 93 16.33 11.53 5.84
N TYR A 94 17.15 10.74 6.52
CA TYR A 94 17.32 10.77 7.97
C TYR A 94 18.55 11.60 8.32
N GLY A 95 18.35 12.66 9.09
CA GLY A 95 19.41 13.37 9.81
C GLY A 95 19.39 13.00 11.30
N GLU A 96 20.32 13.54 12.08
CA GLU A 96 20.41 13.26 13.52
C GLU A 96 19.12 13.66 14.27
N ASP A 97 18.51 14.80 13.89
CA ASP A 97 17.32 15.37 14.57
C ASP A 97 16.11 15.57 13.63
N TYR A 98 16.17 15.10 12.39
CA TYR A 98 15.10 15.35 11.43
C TYR A 98 14.87 14.19 10.45
N VAL A 99 13.66 14.17 9.90
CA VAL A 99 13.29 13.35 8.75
C VAL A 99 12.69 14.27 7.69
N GLU A 100 13.32 14.33 6.52
CA GLU A 100 12.79 15.04 5.36
C GLU A 100 12.25 14.03 4.34
N VAL A 101 11.04 14.24 3.84
CA VAL A 101 10.42 13.39 2.82
C VAL A 101 10.20 14.16 1.54
N VAL A 102 10.82 13.71 0.45
CA VAL A 102 10.63 14.27 -0.90
C VAL A 102 9.89 13.28 -1.78
N TYR A 103 8.66 13.62 -2.17
CA TYR A 103 7.87 12.83 -3.11
C TYR A 103 8.29 13.13 -4.55
N LYS A 104 8.73 12.08 -5.25
CA LYS A 104 9.18 12.13 -6.64
C LYS A 104 9.01 10.74 -7.24
N ASN A 105 8.85 10.64 -8.56
CA ASN A 105 8.63 9.32 -9.16
C ASN A 105 9.91 8.48 -9.05
N ILE A 106 9.90 7.43 -8.22
CA ILE A 106 11.09 6.61 -7.93
C ILE A 106 11.39 5.60 -9.04
N ASP A 107 10.53 5.52 -10.07
CA ASP A 107 10.80 4.74 -11.30
C ASP A 107 12.16 5.07 -11.94
N VAL A 108 12.78 6.19 -11.57
CA VAL A 108 14.05 6.69 -12.12
C VAL A 108 15.30 6.22 -11.35
N ASP A 109 15.19 5.74 -10.10
CA ASP A 109 16.38 5.64 -9.23
C ASP A 109 16.37 4.44 -8.26
N LYS A 110 15.87 3.28 -8.69
CA LYS A 110 15.87 2.04 -7.87
C LYS A 110 17.26 1.60 -7.38
N THR A 111 18.34 2.24 -7.82
CA THR A 111 19.72 1.79 -7.57
C THR A 111 20.59 2.70 -6.69
N ASN A 112 20.18 3.93 -6.32
CA ASN A 112 21.09 4.87 -5.64
C ASN A 112 20.47 5.60 -4.42
N LEU A 113 19.92 4.87 -3.45
CA LEU A 113 19.65 5.46 -2.14
C LEU A 113 20.98 5.63 -1.38
N LYS A 114 21.16 6.80 -0.74
CA LYS A 114 22.27 7.00 0.21
C LYS A 114 22.04 6.17 1.48
N GLU A 115 23.10 5.96 2.26
CA GLU A 115 23.04 5.22 3.54
C GLU A 115 21.97 5.77 4.50
N ASN A 116 21.77 7.09 4.49
CA ASN A 116 20.77 7.75 5.33
C ASN A 116 19.41 7.96 4.63
N GLN A 117 19.11 7.20 3.58
CA GLN A 117 17.88 7.34 2.81
C GLN A 117 17.09 6.03 2.76
N ALA A 118 15.78 6.15 2.84
CA ALA A 118 14.86 5.05 2.59
C ALA A 118 13.75 5.48 1.63
N ARG A 119 13.24 4.53 0.84
CA ARG A 119 11.99 4.74 0.12
C ARG A 119 10.87 4.87 1.15
N HIS A 120 10.03 5.88 0.99
CA HIS A 120 8.89 6.17 1.86
C HIS A 120 7.62 6.23 1.01
N VAL A 121 6.67 5.37 1.34
CA VAL A 121 5.41 5.25 0.62
C VAL A 121 4.25 5.35 1.59
N GLU A 122 3.27 6.19 1.27
CA GLU A 122 2.12 6.40 2.13
C GLU A 122 0.82 6.60 1.36
N PHE A 123 -0.29 6.16 1.95
CA PHE A 123 -1.62 6.55 1.54
C PHE A 123 -2.13 7.72 2.38
N ARG A 124 -2.81 8.65 1.71
CA ARG A 124 -3.71 9.63 2.33
C ARG A 124 -5.12 9.46 1.78
N VAL A 125 -6.10 9.53 2.67
CA VAL A 125 -7.52 9.46 2.30
C VAL A 125 -8.16 10.80 2.66
N LEU A 126 -8.66 11.50 1.63
CA LEU A 126 -9.16 12.87 1.72
C LEU A 126 -10.61 12.95 1.27
N THR A 127 -11.30 14.04 1.61
CA THR A 127 -12.61 14.32 1.01
C THR A 127 -12.47 14.51 -0.50
N THR A 128 -13.59 14.50 -1.22
CA THR A 128 -13.57 14.80 -2.67
C THR A 128 -13.09 16.23 -2.98
N LYS A 129 -13.10 17.13 -1.99
CA LYS A 129 -12.55 18.49 -2.06
C LYS A 129 -11.07 18.57 -1.67
N ASN A 130 -10.40 17.42 -1.48
CA ASN A 130 -9.03 17.33 -0.93
C ASN A 130 -8.89 17.91 0.48
N GLU A 131 -9.98 17.94 1.24
CA GLU A 131 -9.94 18.36 2.63
C GLU A 131 -9.61 17.14 3.48
N ILE A 132 -8.89 17.39 4.56
CA ILE A 132 -8.69 16.44 5.65
C ILE A 132 -10.01 16.42 6.44
N PHE A 133 -10.53 15.24 6.81
CA PHE A 133 -11.70 15.22 7.70
C PHE A 133 -11.28 15.10 9.15
N VAL A 134 -12.12 15.61 10.06
CA VAL A 134 -11.97 15.61 11.52
C VAL A 134 -12.04 14.20 12.16
N ASN A 135 -11.16 13.98 13.15
CA ASN A 135 -10.86 12.77 13.92
C ASN A 135 -12.10 11.92 14.27
N ASN A 136 -12.28 10.77 13.62
CA ASN A 136 -13.34 9.80 13.92
C ASN A 136 -12.77 8.37 13.84
N VAL A 137 -12.77 7.67 14.98
CA VAL A 137 -12.19 6.33 15.14
C VAL A 137 -12.87 5.29 14.24
N GLU A 138 -14.19 5.36 14.07
CA GLU A 138 -14.92 4.41 13.21
C GLU A 138 -14.52 4.59 11.75
N LEU A 139 -14.39 5.84 11.29
CA LEU A 139 -13.94 6.14 9.94
C LEU A 139 -12.51 5.66 9.69
N GLU A 140 -11.65 5.76 10.70
CA GLU A 140 -10.28 5.27 10.63
C GLU A 140 -10.22 3.75 10.47
N ILE A 141 -11.01 3.00 11.24
CA ILE A 141 -11.08 1.54 11.14
C ILE A 141 -11.53 1.15 9.73
N LEU A 142 -12.60 1.76 9.23
CA LEU A 142 -13.12 1.49 7.88
C LEU A 142 -12.08 1.77 6.80
N VAL A 143 -11.36 2.88 6.90
CA VAL A 143 -10.29 3.21 5.94
C VAL A 143 -9.13 2.24 6.05
N LYS A 144 -8.67 1.91 7.26
CA LYS A 144 -7.56 0.96 7.46
C LYS A 144 -7.89 -0.42 6.91
N GLU A 145 -9.08 -0.93 7.21
CA GLU A 145 -9.56 -2.21 6.67
C GLU A 145 -9.65 -2.19 5.15
N PHE A 146 -10.19 -1.11 4.60
CA PHE A 146 -10.32 -0.93 3.16
C PHE A 146 -8.96 -0.89 2.45
N LEU A 147 -7.98 -0.13 2.96
CA LEU A 147 -6.63 -0.07 2.40
C LEU A 147 -5.92 -1.42 2.55
N THR A 148 -6.06 -2.09 3.69
CA THR A 148 -5.48 -3.43 3.91
C THR A 148 -6.05 -4.45 2.93
N LYS A 149 -7.36 -4.41 2.66
CA LYS A 149 -8.02 -5.28 1.66
C LYS A 149 -7.52 -4.99 0.24
N ILE A 150 -7.26 -3.74 -0.10
CA ILE A 150 -6.65 -3.39 -1.39
C ILE A 150 -5.28 -4.04 -1.49
N LEU A 151 -4.43 -3.84 -0.48
CA LEU A 151 -3.03 -4.28 -0.52
C LEU A 151 -2.88 -5.79 -0.53
N ASN A 152 -3.68 -6.50 0.26
CA ASN A 152 -3.52 -7.94 0.37
C ASN A 152 -4.02 -8.71 -0.86
N LYS A 153 -4.95 -8.15 -1.66
CA LYS A 153 -5.52 -8.82 -2.85
C LYS A 153 -5.91 -10.31 -2.60
N ILE A 154 -6.21 -10.67 -1.36
CA ILE A 154 -6.77 -11.97 -1.00
C ILE A 154 -8.28 -11.79 -1.18
N GLU A 155 -8.79 -12.42 -2.24
CA GLU A 155 -10.22 -12.66 -2.43
C GLU A 155 -10.83 -13.38 -1.23
#